data_AF-A0A934NKU2-F1
#
_entry.id   AF-A0A934NKU2-F1
#
_cell.length_a   1.000
_cell.length_b   1.000
_cell.length_c   1.000
_cell.angle_alpha   90.00
_cell.angle_beta   90.00
_cell.angle_gamma   90.00
#
_symmetry.space_group_name_H-M   'P 1'
#
loop_
_entity.id
_entity.type
_entity.pdbx_description
1 polymer ?
#
loop_
_entity_poly.entity_id
_entity_poly.type
_entity_poly.pdbx_seq_one_letter_code
_entity_poly.pdbx_strand_id
1 'polypeptide(L)'
;MFVHQHPYPPFIKEDTTKLIVGTLPPPRFSVGALLEKDVDFCYGSYFNSLWLFIDKIHQLNLRFDNSEEAVIQRKEFLIANKIGICDIVETAERKKIDASDLGMTNIELRDVVGYLQNYPKIDTLLFTGGNSKNGPEYFFRKHLKTYGLKLKVVSNEVPRIHEFELSNTTSAEKLTSRTIKTVSLTSGSGAANISISRMPLYQHLKAKNPNFNTFDFRVLQYSEFI
;
A
#
# COMPACT_ATOMS: atom_id res chain seq x y z
N MET A 1 1.52 -7.42 26.40
CA MET A 1 1.23 -7.51 24.96
C MET A 1 2.35 -6.80 24.21
N PHE A 2 2.73 -7.25 23.02
CA PHE A 2 3.76 -6.57 22.23
C PHE A 2 3.15 -5.32 21.59
N VAL A 3 3.79 -4.16 21.77
CA VAL A 3 3.42 -2.91 21.10
C VAL A 3 4.13 -2.89 19.75
N HIS A 4 3.36 -3.03 18.68
CA HIS A 4 3.82 -2.99 17.31
C HIS A 4 3.67 -1.55 16.78
N GLN A 5 4.76 -0.80 16.83
CA GLN A 5 4.84 0.54 16.27
C GLN A 5 5.36 0.52 14.83
N HIS A 6 4.81 1.35 13.96
CA HIS A 6 5.32 1.51 12.61
C HIS A 6 6.73 2.12 12.64
N PRO A 7 7.75 1.50 12.03
CA PRO A 7 9.15 1.92 12.13
C PRO A 7 9.49 3.18 11.34
N TYR A 8 8.76 3.45 10.24
CA TYR A 8 9.06 4.57 9.33
C TYR A 8 7.99 5.66 9.37
N PRO A 9 8.36 6.95 9.26
CA PRO A 9 7.39 7.99 8.95
C PRO A 9 6.86 7.82 7.51
N PRO A 10 5.71 8.43 7.18
CA PRO A 10 5.24 8.50 5.79
C PRO A 10 6.29 9.11 4.88
N PHE A 11 6.53 8.49 3.73
CA PHE A 11 7.40 9.02 2.69
C PHE A 11 6.54 9.77 1.65
N ILE A 12 6.42 11.09 1.79
CA ILE A 12 5.62 11.93 0.91
C ILE A 12 6.42 13.18 0.55
N LYS A 13 6.36 13.61 -0.71
CA LYS A 13 6.99 14.84 -1.23
C LYS A 13 5.93 15.84 -1.68
N GLU A 14 6.29 17.12 -1.75
CA GLU A 14 5.36 18.19 -2.13
C GLU A 14 4.75 18.01 -3.53
N ASP A 15 5.43 17.29 -4.42
CA ASP A 15 4.98 16.99 -5.78
C ASP A 15 4.40 15.57 -5.95
N THR A 16 4.21 14.83 -4.85
CA THR A 16 3.61 13.49 -4.89
C THR A 16 2.19 13.54 -5.46
N THR A 17 1.91 12.63 -6.40
CA THR A 17 0.61 12.50 -7.08
C THR A 17 -0.13 11.22 -6.71
N LYS A 18 0.61 10.16 -6.34
CA LYS A 18 0.05 8.88 -5.94
C LYS A 18 0.60 8.46 -4.59
N LEU A 19 -0.23 7.83 -3.76
CA LEU A 19 0.18 7.31 -2.46
C LEU A 19 -0.07 5.80 -2.40
N ILE A 20 0.98 5.01 -2.24
CA ILE A 20 0.87 3.59 -1.92
C ILE A 20 0.52 3.47 -0.44
N VAL A 21 -0.54 2.72 -0.14
CA VAL A 21 -1.07 2.56 1.22
C VAL A 21 -1.17 1.08 1.58
N GLY A 22 -0.32 0.64 2.51
CA GLY A 22 -0.35 -0.69 3.10
C GLY A 22 -0.98 -0.70 4.48
N THR A 23 -0.87 -1.84 5.16
CA THR A 23 -1.41 -2.00 6.51
C THR A 23 -0.39 -1.56 7.56
N LEU A 24 0.60 -2.42 7.80
CA LEU A 24 1.66 -2.29 8.79
C LEU A 24 2.78 -3.28 8.40
N PRO A 25 4.08 -2.92 8.46
CA PRO A 25 5.15 -3.86 8.18
C PRO A 25 5.19 -4.98 9.23
N PRO A 26 5.95 -6.07 9.02
CA PRO A 26 6.07 -7.12 10.03
C PRO A 26 6.70 -6.62 11.34
N PRO A 27 6.33 -7.16 12.52
CA PRO A 27 6.81 -6.70 13.84
C PRO A 27 8.33 -6.60 13.99
N ARG A 28 9.08 -7.42 13.25
CA ARG A 28 10.55 -7.41 13.29
C ARG A 28 11.15 -6.09 12.81
N PHE A 29 10.45 -5.38 11.92
CA PHE A 29 10.87 -4.06 11.45
C PHE A 29 10.76 -3.02 12.56
N SER A 30 9.75 -3.11 13.44
CA SER A 30 9.59 -2.21 14.59
C SER A 30 10.74 -2.26 15.58
N VAL A 31 11.44 -3.39 15.65
CA VAL A 31 12.56 -3.63 16.58
C VAL A 31 13.91 -3.74 15.88
N GLY A 32 13.98 -3.45 14.56
CA GLY A 32 15.21 -3.54 13.78
C GLY A 32 15.77 -4.97 13.60
N ALA A 33 15.00 -6.01 13.90
CA ALA A 33 15.41 -7.41 13.75
C ALA A 33 15.23 -7.89 12.29
N LEU A 34 15.87 -7.19 11.35
CA LEU A 34 15.76 -7.43 9.92
C LEU A 34 16.45 -8.74 9.51
N LEU A 35 15.87 -9.41 8.51
CA LEU A 35 16.49 -10.56 7.86
C LEU A 35 17.52 -10.07 6.83
N GLU A 36 18.47 -10.92 6.46
CA GLU A 36 19.53 -10.57 5.48
C GLU A 36 18.99 -10.00 4.16
N LYS A 37 17.85 -10.53 3.69
CA LYS A 37 17.17 -10.12 2.45
C LYS A 37 16.04 -9.11 2.64
N ASP A 38 15.87 -8.62 3.86
CA ASP A 38 15.03 -7.44 4.06
C ASP A 38 15.79 -6.21 3.54
N VAL A 39 15.05 -5.13 3.34
CA VAL A 39 15.59 -3.79 3.13
C VAL A 39 14.96 -2.91 4.20
N ASP A 40 15.75 -2.08 4.87
CA ASP A 40 15.28 -1.21 5.96
C ASP A 40 14.47 -0.01 5.43
N PHE A 41 13.36 -0.30 4.78
CA PHE A 41 12.44 0.67 4.19
C PHE A 41 11.02 0.10 4.08
N CYS A 42 10.04 0.97 3.80
CA CYS A 42 8.65 0.57 3.58
C CYS A 42 8.56 -0.55 2.54
N TYR A 43 7.73 -1.57 2.81
CA TYR A 43 7.61 -2.78 1.98
C TYR A 43 8.91 -3.59 1.78
N GLY A 44 9.97 -3.31 2.54
CA GLY A 44 11.27 -3.95 2.37
C GLY A 44 11.36 -5.39 2.89
N SER A 45 10.29 -5.95 3.44
CA SER A 45 10.25 -7.35 3.89
C SER A 45 10.46 -8.30 2.72
N TYR A 46 11.38 -9.26 2.84
CA TYR A 46 11.61 -10.35 1.89
C TYR A 46 10.32 -11.10 1.48
N PHE A 47 9.38 -11.23 2.42
CA PHE A 47 8.07 -11.87 2.17
C PHE A 47 7.04 -11.00 1.45
N ASN A 48 7.38 -9.75 1.11
CA ASN A 48 6.55 -8.83 0.36
C ASN A 48 7.15 -8.61 -1.04
N SER A 49 6.34 -8.84 -2.07
CA SER A 49 6.82 -8.78 -3.45
C SER A 49 6.64 -7.41 -4.14
N LEU A 50 6.20 -6.35 -3.44
CA LEU A 50 5.96 -5.04 -4.07
C LEU A 50 7.19 -4.56 -4.87
N TRP A 51 8.35 -4.50 -4.23
CA TRP A 51 9.59 -4.04 -4.87
C TRP A 51 10.04 -4.97 -6.00
N LEU A 52 9.73 -6.27 -5.94
CA LEU A 52 10.01 -7.21 -7.03
C LEU A 52 9.12 -6.96 -8.25
N PHE A 53 7.87 -6.53 -8.06
CA PHE A 53 7.01 -6.13 -9.18
C PHE A 53 7.54 -4.87 -9.83
N ILE A 54 7.83 -3.85 -9.02
CA ILE A 54 8.34 -2.56 -9.47
C ILE A 54 9.65 -2.75 -10.25
N ASP A 55 10.58 -3.54 -9.70
CA ASP A 55 11.85 -3.86 -10.33
C ASP A 55 11.65 -4.52 -11.71
N LYS A 56 10.72 -5.48 -11.82
CA LYS A 56 10.44 -6.15 -13.10
C LYS A 56 9.72 -5.25 -14.11
N ILE A 57 8.79 -4.42 -13.65
CA ILE A 57 8.03 -3.50 -14.53
C ILE A 57 8.97 -2.45 -15.12
N HIS A 58 9.86 -1.89 -14.30
CA HIS A 58 10.70 -0.75 -14.66
C HIS A 58 12.16 -1.11 -14.97
N GLN A 59 12.54 -2.40 -14.88
CA GLN A 59 13.88 -2.92 -15.17
C GLN A 59 14.99 -2.22 -14.37
N LEU A 60 14.77 -2.03 -13.06
CA LEU A 60 15.61 -1.19 -12.21
C LEU A 60 16.89 -1.88 -11.74
N ASN A 61 16.92 -3.22 -11.73
CA ASN A 61 17.97 -4.05 -11.15
C ASN A 61 18.21 -3.69 -9.66
N LEU A 62 17.13 -3.67 -8.87
CA LEU A 62 17.18 -3.32 -7.45
C LEU A 62 18.01 -4.30 -6.63
N ARG A 63 18.65 -3.76 -5.59
CA ARG A 63 19.25 -4.54 -4.49
C ARG A 63 18.18 -4.98 -3.49
N PHE A 64 18.37 -6.18 -2.93
CA PHE A 64 17.48 -6.80 -1.95
C PHE A 64 18.28 -7.28 -0.73
N ASP A 65 19.04 -6.35 -0.17
CA ASP A 65 19.82 -6.49 1.06
C ASP A 65 19.61 -5.25 1.94
N ASN A 66 20.05 -5.28 3.19
CA ASN A 66 19.86 -4.18 4.15
C ASN A 66 20.80 -2.98 3.94
N SER A 67 21.43 -2.83 2.77
CA SER A 67 22.34 -1.71 2.51
C SER A 67 21.59 -0.38 2.38
N GLU A 68 22.30 0.71 2.65
CA GLU A 68 21.80 2.06 2.40
C GLU A 68 21.52 2.28 0.91
N GLU A 69 22.32 1.69 0.02
CA GLU A 69 22.13 1.72 -1.42
C GLU A 69 20.77 1.12 -1.82
N ALA A 70 20.37 0.00 -1.23
CA ALA A 70 19.06 -0.60 -1.48
C ALA A 70 17.91 0.35 -1.07
N VAL A 71 18.07 1.09 0.02
CA VAL A 71 17.10 2.10 0.46
C VAL A 71 17.09 3.31 -0.48
N ILE A 72 18.26 3.77 -0.92
CA ILE A 72 18.41 4.90 -1.85
C ILE A 72 17.71 4.59 -3.19
N GLN A 73 17.95 3.43 -3.80
CA GLN A 73 17.32 3.05 -5.06
C GLN A 73 15.78 3.12 -5.00
N ARG A 74 15.20 2.70 -3.87
CA ARG A 74 13.75 2.75 -3.64
C ARG A 74 13.25 4.18 -3.53
N LYS A 75 13.96 5.03 -2.78
CA LYS A 75 13.62 6.46 -2.65
C LYS A 75 13.74 7.19 -3.99
N GLU A 76 14.79 6.94 -4.76
CA GLU A 76 15.00 7.53 -6.07
C GLU A 76 13.87 7.18 -7.04
N PHE A 77 13.49 5.89 -7.11
CA PHE A 77 12.34 5.45 -7.91
C PHE A 77 11.06 6.19 -7.51
N LEU A 78 10.76 6.27 -6.21
CA LEU A 78 9.55 6.92 -5.70
C LEU A 78 9.52 8.42 -6.03
N ILE A 79 10.64 9.12 -5.85
CA ILE A 79 10.77 10.55 -6.17
C ILE A 79 10.58 10.77 -7.67
N ALA A 80 11.29 10.00 -8.51
CA ALA A 80 11.22 10.13 -9.96
C ALA A 80 9.78 9.93 -10.51
N ASN A 81 9.02 9.03 -9.88
CA ASN A 81 7.65 8.70 -10.29
C ASN A 81 6.56 9.47 -9.50
N LYS A 82 6.94 10.39 -8.60
CA LYS A 82 6.01 11.16 -7.74
C LYS A 82 5.06 10.26 -6.95
N ILE A 83 5.61 9.18 -6.41
CA ILE A 83 4.91 8.19 -5.59
C ILE A 83 5.35 8.37 -4.14
N GLY A 84 4.39 8.49 -3.25
CA GLY A 84 4.61 8.41 -1.81
C GLY A 84 4.24 7.03 -1.26
N ILE A 85 4.66 6.75 -0.03
CA ILE A 85 4.24 5.56 0.72
C ILE A 85 3.75 5.99 2.12
N CYS A 86 2.57 5.51 2.51
CA CYS A 86 2.03 5.67 3.85
C CYS A 86 1.17 4.47 4.22
N ASP A 87 1.71 3.53 4.98
CA ASP A 87 0.90 2.48 5.61
C ASP A 87 -0.09 3.10 6.59
N ILE A 88 -1.28 2.50 6.73
CA ILE A 88 -2.41 3.13 7.42
C ILE A 88 -2.40 2.96 8.94
N VAL A 89 -1.69 1.97 9.48
CA VAL A 89 -1.60 1.73 10.93
C VAL A 89 -0.33 2.38 11.46
N GLU A 90 -0.48 3.22 12.49
CA GLU A 90 0.66 3.81 13.22
C GLU A 90 1.12 2.87 14.34
N THR A 91 0.18 2.39 15.16
CA THR A 91 0.45 1.43 16.23
C THR A 91 -0.64 0.37 16.32
N ALA A 92 -0.27 -0.81 16.82
CA ALA A 92 -1.19 -1.85 17.23
C ALA A 92 -0.59 -2.69 18.35
N GLU A 93 -1.43 -3.40 19.10
CA GLU A 93 -0.98 -4.42 20.03
C GLU A 93 -1.12 -5.82 19.45
N ARG A 94 -0.21 -6.71 19.85
CA ARG A 94 -0.20 -8.11 19.44
C ARG A 94 0.00 -9.05 20.63
N LYS A 95 -0.85 -10.07 20.73
CA LYS A 95 -0.64 -11.21 21.64
C LYS A 95 0.38 -12.20 21.07
N LYS A 96 0.33 -12.44 19.76
CA LYS A 96 1.27 -13.28 19.01
C LYS A 96 2.06 -12.41 18.04
N ILE A 97 3.38 -12.53 18.06
CA ILE A 97 4.29 -11.75 17.23
C ILE A 97 4.38 -12.41 15.84
N ASP A 98 3.45 -12.07 14.96
CA ASP A 98 3.47 -12.45 13.55
C ASP A 98 3.04 -11.27 12.66
N ALA A 99 3.11 -11.45 11.33
CA ALA A 99 2.77 -10.43 10.35
C ALA A 99 1.29 -10.45 9.92
N SER A 100 0.43 -11.23 10.58
CA SER A 100 -0.99 -11.33 10.18
C SER A 100 -1.75 -10.08 10.58
N ASP A 101 -2.49 -9.48 9.66
CA ASP A 101 -3.33 -8.32 9.95
C ASP A 101 -4.45 -8.66 10.96
N LEU A 102 -4.93 -9.91 10.97
CA LEU A 102 -5.98 -10.38 11.88
C LEU A 102 -5.53 -10.44 13.35
N GLY A 103 -4.22 -10.50 13.60
CA GLY A 103 -3.64 -10.58 14.94
C GLY A 103 -3.51 -9.23 15.66
N MET A 104 -3.86 -8.12 15.00
CA MET A 104 -3.79 -6.77 15.57
C MET A 104 -5.00 -6.43 16.43
N THR A 105 -4.74 -5.84 17.60
CA THR A 105 -5.73 -5.25 18.51
C THR A 105 -5.30 -3.83 18.89
N ASN A 106 -6.18 -3.04 19.52
CA ASN A 106 -5.87 -1.67 19.98
C ASN A 106 -5.15 -0.83 18.91
N ILE A 107 -5.79 -0.74 17.74
CA ILE A 107 -5.19 -0.21 16.51
C ILE A 107 -5.37 1.31 16.46
N GLU A 108 -4.26 2.02 16.28
CA GLU A 108 -4.23 3.45 16.01
C GLU A 108 -3.89 3.67 14.53
N LEU A 109 -4.74 4.45 13.85
CA LEU A 109 -4.59 4.73 12.42
C LEU A 109 -3.86 6.05 12.21
N ARG A 110 -3.06 6.11 11.15
CA ARG A 110 -2.54 7.37 10.63
C ARG A 110 -3.64 8.20 10.00
N ASP A 111 -3.47 9.52 10.06
CA ASP A 111 -4.40 10.45 9.45
C ASP A 111 -4.16 10.65 7.95
N VAL A 112 -4.50 9.63 7.16
CA VAL A 112 -4.31 9.65 5.69
C VAL A 112 -5.11 10.78 5.04
N VAL A 113 -6.30 11.11 5.53
CA VAL A 113 -7.09 12.26 5.04
C VAL A 113 -6.36 13.57 5.33
N GLY A 114 -5.81 13.76 6.53
CA GLY A 114 -4.97 14.92 6.84
C GLY A 114 -3.75 15.04 5.90
N TYR A 115 -3.09 13.94 5.56
CA TYR A 115 -2.03 13.97 4.54
C TYR A 115 -2.57 14.38 3.17
N LEU A 116 -3.73 13.88 2.74
CA LEU A 116 -4.33 14.33 1.49
C LEU A 116 -4.69 15.83 1.51
N GLN A 117 -5.05 16.39 2.66
CA GLN A 117 -5.30 17.83 2.77
C GLN A 117 -3.98 18.62 2.63
N ASN A 118 -2.92 18.14 3.26
CA ASN A 118 -1.59 18.78 3.24
C ASN A 118 -0.84 18.62 1.91
N TYR A 119 -1.13 17.57 1.13
CA TYR A 119 -0.51 17.28 -0.16
C TYR A 119 -1.55 17.34 -1.30
N PRO A 120 -1.88 18.55 -1.79
CA PRO A 120 -2.99 18.81 -2.72
C PRO A 120 -2.75 18.32 -4.15
N LYS A 121 -1.60 17.69 -4.44
CA LYS A 121 -1.33 17.03 -5.72
C LYS A 121 -1.65 15.54 -5.70
N ILE A 122 -1.84 14.92 -4.52
CA ILE A 122 -2.17 13.50 -4.43
C ILE A 122 -3.60 13.30 -4.90
N ASP A 123 -3.81 12.68 -6.05
CA ASP A 123 -5.14 12.40 -6.60
C ASP A 123 -5.51 10.91 -6.50
N THR A 124 -4.53 10.04 -6.24
CA THR A 124 -4.71 8.59 -6.30
C THR A 124 -4.11 7.89 -5.07
N LEU A 125 -4.91 7.05 -4.43
CA LEU A 125 -4.46 6.07 -3.43
C LEU A 125 -4.37 4.67 -4.05
N LEU A 126 -3.24 4.00 -3.87
CA LEU A 126 -3.00 2.63 -4.30
C LEU A 126 -2.94 1.72 -3.08
N PHE A 127 -4.04 1.04 -2.75
CA PHE A 127 -4.05 0.09 -1.64
C PHE A 127 -3.38 -1.22 -2.04
N THR A 128 -2.37 -1.67 -1.31
CA THR A 128 -1.73 -2.99 -1.54
C THR A 128 -2.45 -4.10 -0.78
N GLY A 129 -3.75 -4.20 -1.00
CA GLY A 129 -4.68 -5.08 -0.31
C GLY A 129 -6.10 -4.51 -0.35
N GLY A 130 -7.11 -5.37 -0.47
CA GLY A 130 -8.50 -4.94 -0.53
C GLY A 130 -9.16 -4.73 0.83
N ASN A 131 -10.49 -4.65 0.82
CA ASN A 131 -11.35 -4.54 2.00
C ASN A 131 -11.46 -5.84 2.86
N SER A 132 -10.41 -6.67 2.90
CA SER A 132 -10.35 -7.75 3.89
C SER A 132 -10.26 -7.16 5.29
N LYS A 133 -10.73 -7.89 6.31
CA LYS A 133 -10.65 -7.43 7.71
C LYS A 133 -9.21 -7.04 8.05
N ASN A 134 -9.05 -5.83 8.58
CA ASN A 134 -7.77 -5.20 8.92
C ASN A 134 -6.83 -4.91 7.73
N GLY A 135 -7.32 -4.99 6.49
CA GLY A 135 -6.57 -4.53 5.32
C GLY A 135 -6.57 -3.00 5.19
N PRO A 136 -5.78 -2.45 4.25
CA PRO A 136 -5.62 -1.00 4.11
C PRO A 136 -6.92 -0.31 3.68
N GLU A 137 -7.65 -0.86 2.70
CA GLU A 137 -8.96 -0.30 2.30
C GLU A 137 -9.99 -0.40 3.44
N TYR A 138 -9.97 -1.49 4.22
CA TYR A 138 -10.88 -1.67 5.36
C TYR A 138 -10.68 -0.59 6.42
N PHE A 139 -9.43 -0.33 6.80
CA PHE A 139 -9.13 0.74 7.74
C PHE A 139 -9.39 2.11 7.14
N PHE A 140 -9.10 2.31 5.85
CA PHE A 140 -9.35 3.59 5.20
C PHE A 140 -10.84 3.93 5.17
N ARG A 141 -11.72 2.95 4.94
CA ARG A 141 -13.18 3.14 5.06
C ARG A 141 -13.61 3.50 6.47
N LYS A 142 -12.95 2.96 7.50
CA LYS A 142 -13.21 3.35 8.90
C LYS A 142 -12.72 4.77 9.16
N HIS A 143 -11.54 5.11 8.65
CA HIS A 143 -10.96 6.45 8.75
C HIS A 143 -11.83 7.50 8.06
N LEU A 144 -12.24 7.29 6.81
CA LEU A 144 -13.11 8.22 6.08
C LEU A 144 -14.41 8.56 6.82
N LYS A 145 -14.99 7.59 7.56
CA LYS A 145 -16.21 7.84 8.35
C LYS A 145 -16.00 8.88 9.44
N THR A 146 -14.80 9.03 10.01
CA THR A 146 -14.52 10.06 11.02
C THR A 146 -14.56 11.46 10.42
N TYR A 147 -14.33 11.57 9.10
CA TYR A 147 -14.47 12.78 8.31
C TYR A 147 -15.85 12.95 7.67
N GLY A 148 -16.80 12.06 7.93
CA GLY A 148 -18.11 12.05 7.25
C GLY A 148 -18.05 11.67 5.77
N LEU A 149 -16.91 11.16 5.29
CA LEU A 149 -16.68 10.79 3.89
C LEU A 149 -16.99 9.30 3.64
N LYS A 150 -17.30 8.97 2.38
CA LYS A 150 -17.57 7.60 1.94
C LYS A 150 -17.02 7.36 0.53
N LEU A 151 -16.50 6.17 0.30
CA LEU A 151 -16.11 5.70 -1.03
C LEU A 151 -17.34 5.36 -1.88
N LYS A 152 -17.42 5.95 -3.07
CA LYS A 152 -18.34 5.58 -4.15
C LYS A 152 -17.66 4.56 -5.06
N VAL A 153 -18.39 3.51 -5.44
CA VAL A 153 -17.87 2.46 -6.34
C VAL A 153 -17.84 3.00 -7.78
N VAL A 154 -16.69 2.88 -8.44
CA VAL A 154 -16.51 3.15 -9.88
C VAL A 154 -16.39 1.84 -10.64
N SER A 155 -15.57 0.90 -10.15
CA SER A 155 -15.47 -0.46 -10.66
C SER A 155 -15.38 -1.46 -9.51
N ASN A 156 -16.19 -2.51 -9.58
CA ASN A 156 -16.18 -3.60 -8.61
C ASN A 156 -15.33 -4.81 -9.06
N GLU A 157 -14.74 -4.75 -10.25
CA GLU A 157 -13.79 -5.74 -10.74
C GLU A 157 -12.42 -5.52 -10.08
N VAL A 158 -11.60 -6.56 -9.97
CA VAL A 158 -10.27 -6.44 -9.34
C VAL A 158 -9.25 -6.01 -10.41
N PRO A 159 -8.47 -4.93 -10.20
CA PRO A 159 -8.41 -4.10 -8.98
C PRO A 159 -9.60 -3.15 -8.84
N ARG A 160 -10.21 -3.14 -7.65
CA ARG A 160 -11.44 -2.35 -7.43
C ARG A 160 -11.12 -0.88 -7.44
N ILE A 161 -11.98 -0.09 -8.06
CA ILE A 161 -11.83 1.36 -8.16
C ILE A 161 -12.98 2.03 -7.43
N HIS A 162 -12.62 2.94 -6.55
CA HIS A 162 -13.56 3.83 -5.88
C HIS A 162 -13.09 5.28 -5.99
N GLU A 163 -13.98 6.19 -5.62
CA GLU A 163 -13.68 7.61 -5.53
C GLU A 163 -14.37 8.24 -4.33
N PHE A 164 -13.87 9.37 -3.86
CA PHE A 164 -14.57 10.25 -2.93
C PHE A 164 -14.17 11.71 -3.17
N GLU A 165 -15.05 12.64 -2.82
CA GLU A 165 -14.77 14.07 -2.87
C GLU A 165 -14.09 14.50 -1.58
N LEU A 166 -12.90 15.11 -1.69
CA LEU A 166 -12.19 15.71 -0.58
C LEU A 166 -12.31 17.23 -0.68
N SER A 167 -12.97 17.83 0.30
CA SER A 167 -13.06 19.28 0.44
C SER A 167 -11.93 19.81 1.32
N ASN A 168 -11.24 20.84 0.84
CA ASN A 168 -10.22 21.57 1.60
C ASN A 168 -10.69 23.00 1.86
N THR A 169 -10.56 23.44 3.10
CA THR A 169 -10.69 24.85 3.47
C THR A 169 -9.33 25.50 3.32
N THR A 170 -9.16 26.37 2.32
CA THR A 170 -7.94 27.18 2.21
C THR A 170 -8.05 28.41 3.09
N SER A 171 -6.91 28.96 3.54
CA SER A 171 -6.82 30.12 4.45
C SER A 171 -7.53 31.39 3.95
N ALA A 172 -7.98 31.39 2.69
CA ALA A 172 -8.73 32.45 2.04
C ALA A 172 -10.12 31.92 1.62
N GLU A 173 -10.92 31.40 2.57
CA GLU A 173 -12.37 31.09 2.51
C GLU A 173 -12.93 30.31 1.29
N LYS A 174 -12.10 29.92 0.32
CA LYS A 174 -12.53 29.23 -0.88
C LYS A 174 -12.47 27.73 -0.62
N LEU A 175 -13.65 27.15 -0.45
CA LEU A 175 -13.83 25.70 -0.44
C LEU A 175 -13.43 25.17 -1.82
N THR A 176 -12.40 24.35 -1.86
CA THR A 176 -12.00 23.64 -3.08
C THR A 176 -12.27 22.16 -2.85
N SER A 177 -13.03 21.53 -3.74
CA SER A 177 -13.22 20.07 -3.73
C SER A 177 -12.36 19.45 -4.81
N ARG A 178 -11.83 18.27 -4.54
CA ARG A 178 -11.16 17.44 -5.53
C ARG A 178 -11.54 15.98 -5.33
N THR A 179 -11.72 15.29 -6.44
CA THR A 179 -11.96 13.84 -6.44
C THR A 179 -10.66 13.11 -6.15
N ILE A 180 -10.69 12.19 -5.18
CA ILE A 180 -9.60 11.25 -4.91
C ILE A 180 -10.01 9.87 -5.40
N LYS A 181 -9.22 9.31 -6.31
CA LYS A 181 -9.37 7.94 -6.79
C LYS A 181 -8.68 6.98 -5.83
N THR A 182 -9.27 5.83 -5.58
CA THR A 182 -8.61 4.73 -4.89
C THR A 182 -8.62 3.47 -5.73
N VAL A 183 -7.50 2.76 -5.77
CA VAL A 183 -7.35 1.50 -6.49
C VAL A 183 -6.93 0.42 -5.49
N SER A 184 -7.72 -0.63 -5.35
CA SER A 184 -7.45 -1.75 -4.47
C SER A 184 -6.73 -2.86 -5.23
N LEU A 185 -5.41 -2.79 -5.23
CA LEU A 185 -4.52 -3.78 -5.84
C LEU A 185 -4.48 -5.05 -4.99
N THR A 186 -4.17 -6.15 -5.65
CA THR A 186 -3.93 -7.43 -4.98
C THR A 186 -2.67 -7.33 -4.15
N SER A 187 -2.70 -7.77 -2.89
CA SER A 187 -1.56 -7.63 -1.98
C SER A 187 -0.27 -8.29 -2.51
N GLY A 188 0.87 -7.65 -2.25
CA GLY A 188 2.20 -8.22 -2.48
C GLY A 188 2.56 -9.40 -1.57
N SER A 189 1.76 -9.68 -0.55
CA SER A 189 1.97 -10.82 0.37
C SER A 189 1.68 -12.17 -0.28
N GLY A 190 2.44 -13.20 0.11
CA GLY A 190 2.20 -14.59 -0.31
C GLY A 190 0.82 -15.13 0.09
N ALA A 191 0.18 -14.57 1.13
CA ALA A 191 -1.18 -14.94 1.53
C ALA A 191 -2.22 -14.69 0.43
N ALA A 192 -1.98 -13.72 -0.47
CA ALA A 192 -2.88 -13.40 -1.57
C ALA A 192 -2.91 -14.46 -2.67
N ASN A 193 -1.92 -15.37 -2.73
CA ASN A 193 -1.84 -16.41 -3.77
C ASN A 193 -3.10 -17.28 -3.85
N ILE A 194 -3.69 -17.62 -2.68
CA ILE A 194 -4.91 -18.42 -2.61
C ILE A 194 -6.11 -17.68 -3.22
N SER A 195 -6.21 -16.37 -2.98
CA SER A 195 -7.26 -15.55 -3.57
C SER A 195 -7.06 -15.39 -5.08
N ILE A 196 -5.83 -15.17 -5.54
CA ILE A 196 -5.49 -15.06 -6.96
C ILE A 196 -5.84 -16.34 -7.71
N SER A 197 -5.51 -17.51 -7.15
CA SER A 197 -5.75 -18.80 -7.83
C SER A 197 -7.23 -19.09 -8.11
N ARG A 198 -8.14 -18.38 -7.43
CA ARG A 198 -9.60 -18.49 -7.58
C ARG A 198 -10.18 -17.42 -8.51
N MET A 199 -9.38 -16.49 -9.02
CA MET A 199 -9.85 -15.44 -9.92
C MET A 199 -10.06 -16.00 -11.34
N PRO A 200 -11.23 -15.77 -11.96
CA PRO A 200 -11.49 -16.25 -13.33
C PRO A 200 -10.46 -15.75 -14.35
N LEU A 201 -10.08 -14.47 -14.28
CA LEU A 201 -9.06 -13.90 -15.16
C LEU A 201 -7.70 -14.59 -15.02
N TYR A 202 -7.28 -14.88 -13.79
CA TYR A 202 -6.03 -15.61 -13.54
C TYR A 202 -6.09 -17.03 -14.13
N GLN A 203 -7.18 -17.76 -13.90
CA GLN A 203 -7.37 -19.12 -14.41
C GLN A 203 -7.33 -19.16 -15.94
N HIS A 204 -7.97 -18.19 -16.59
CA HIS A 204 -7.94 -18.03 -18.05
C HIS A 204 -6.53 -17.78 -18.60
N LEU A 205 -5.78 -16.86 -17.98
CA LEU A 205 -4.40 -16.57 -18.38
C LEU A 205 -3.47 -17.77 -18.15
N LYS A 206 -3.62 -18.46 -17.01
CA LYS A 206 -2.88 -19.69 -16.68
C LYS A 206 -3.16 -20.83 -17.67
N ALA A 207 -4.41 -20.97 -18.11
CA ALA A 207 -4.79 -21.98 -19.09
C ALA A 207 -4.15 -21.72 -20.46
N LYS A 208 -4.01 -20.45 -20.86
CA LYS A 208 -3.32 -20.06 -22.10
C LYS A 208 -1.80 -20.18 -22.01
N ASN A 209 -1.21 -19.89 -20.85
CA ASN A 209 0.22 -20.01 -20.61
C ASN A 209 0.48 -20.71 -19.28
N PRO A 210 0.83 -22.01 -19.29
CA PRO A 210 1.12 -22.78 -18.08
C PRO A 210 2.26 -22.23 -17.22
N ASN A 211 3.15 -21.38 -17.76
CA ASN A 211 4.23 -20.75 -16.99
C ASN A 211 3.79 -19.47 -16.25
N PHE A 212 2.66 -18.87 -16.66
CA PHE A 212 2.09 -17.70 -15.98
C PHE A 212 1.77 -18.04 -14.53
N ASN A 213 2.09 -17.19 -13.57
CA ASN A 213 1.89 -17.48 -12.15
C ASN A 213 1.33 -16.27 -11.39
N THR A 214 1.11 -16.42 -10.08
CA THR A 214 0.52 -15.35 -9.27
C THR A 214 1.43 -14.12 -9.13
N PHE A 215 2.74 -14.27 -9.37
CA PHE A 215 3.66 -13.16 -9.46
C PHE A 215 3.45 -12.39 -10.77
N ASP A 216 3.38 -13.08 -11.91
CA ASP A 216 3.12 -12.46 -13.22
C ASP A 216 1.74 -11.77 -13.27
N PHE A 217 0.74 -12.35 -12.61
CA PHE A 217 -0.58 -11.72 -12.48
C PHE A 217 -0.53 -10.37 -11.75
N ARG A 218 0.28 -10.27 -10.69
CA ARG A 218 0.48 -9.02 -9.97
C ARG A 218 1.33 -8.04 -10.78
N VAL A 219 2.35 -8.51 -11.49
CA VAL A 219 3.12 -7.66 -12.42
C VAL A 219 2.19 -7.03 -13.47
N LEU A 220 1.32 -7.84 -14.10
CA LEU A 220 0.32 -7.35 -15.05
C LEU A 220 -0.58 -6.29 -14.40
N GLN A 221 -1.16 -6.59 -13.24
CA GLN A 221 -2.07 -5.68 -12.55
C GLN A 221 -1.39 -4.38 -12.09
N TYR A 222 -0.18 -4.46 -11.55
CA TYR A 222 0.53 -3.29 -11.01
C TYR A 222 1.09 -2.39 -12.13
N SER A 223 1.43 -2.95 -13.30
CA SER A 223 1.97 -2.20 -14.44
C SER A 223 1.03 -1.11 -14.97
N GLU A 224 -0.28 -1.22 -14.70
CA GLU A 224 -1.25 -0.20 -15.09
C GLU A 224 -1.24 1.03 -14.16
N PHE A 225 -0.63 0.93 -12.97
CA PHE A 225 -0.75 1.94 -11.91
C PHE A 225 0.57 2.48 -11.35
N ILE A 226 1.67 1.71 -11.45
CA ILE A 226 2.99 2.06 -10.90
C ILE A 226 4.02 2.24 -11.99
#